data_AF-A0A662FV85-F1
#
_entry.id   AF-A0A662FV85-F1
#
_cell.length_a   1.000
_cell.length_b   1.000
_cell.length_c   1.000
_cell.angle_alpha   90.00
_cell.angle_beta   90.00
_cell.angle_gamma   90.00
#
_symmetry.space_group_name_H-M   'P 1'
#
loop_
_entity.id
_entity.type
_entity.pdbx_description
1 polymer ?
#
loop_
_entity_poly.entity_id
_entity_poly.type
_entity_poly.pdbx_seq_one_letter_code
_entity_poly.pdbx_strand_id
1 'polypeptide(L)'
;MSWNSSGGWGQGRGRGRGQGRGYGGGGGGGRGFGRCGVFGGASLKVPTPSPGGVRVVASVEGDAGLESAVSMVAARSPFIAVVDIVDRRPVYVGVFPNPAAGGGGAGRIFAELVLSLGASVVVVPQLGTNALSMLSGLRVEMVPPGTRLSDVLRRLGLLG
;
A
#
# COMPACT_ATOMS: atom_id res chain seq x y z
N MET A 1 39.40 45.89 -64.02
CA MET A 1 39.85 46.11 -62.63
C MET A 1 38.68 45.98 -61.68
N SER A 2 38.90 45.26 -60.55
CA SER A 2 38.10 45.19 -59.32
C SER A 2 36.70 44.56 -59.37
N TRP A 3 36.12 43.99 -58.32
CA TRP A 3 36.46 43.70 -56.90
C TRP A 3 35.75 42.34 -56.62
N ASN A 4 36.45 41.33 -56.10
CA ASN A 4 36.51 40.96 -54.68
C ASN A 4 35.66 39.72 -54.32
N SER A 5 36.42 38.68 -54.04
CA SER A 5 36.11 37.42 -53.39
C SER A 5 35.39 37.58 -52.05
N SER A 6 34.54 36.62 -51.70
CA SER A 6 34.72 35.76 -50.53
C SER A 6 33.46 34.92 -50.29
N GLY A 7 33.65 33.64 -49.96
CA GLY A 7 32.58 32.76 -49.52
C GLY A 7 32.61 31.39 -50.18
N GLY A 8 33.75 30.71 -50.09
CA GLY A 8 33.89 29.35 -50.56
C GLY A 8 33.38 28.30 -49.57
N TRP A 9 32.81 27.25 -50.15
CA TRP A 9 32.90 25.82 -49.80
C TRP A 9 32.37 25.33 -48.45
N GLY A 10 31.45 24.37 -48.50
CA GLY A 10 31.17 23.59 -47.28
C GLY A 10 30.09 22.53 -47.30
N GLN A 11 30.03 21.71 -48.36
CA GLN A 11 29.58 20.31 -48.34
C GLN A 11 28.17 19.96 -47.85
N GLY A 12 27.36 19.51 -48.80
CA GLY A 12 26.10 18.84 -48.51
C GLY A 12 26.25 17.45 -47.90
N ARG A 13 25.11 16.94 -47.45
CA ARG A 13 24.65 15.57 -47.68
C ARG A 13 23.18 15.54 -47.30
N GLY A 14 22.33 15.41 -48.31
CA GLY A 14 20.91 15.17 -48.10
C GLY A 14 20.67 13.85 -47.38
N ARG A 15 19.54 13.79 -46.67
CA ARG A 15 18.64 12.63 -46.63
C ARG A 15 17.32 13.14 -46.08
N GLY A 16 16.29 13.08 -46.93
CA GLY A 16 14.92 13.43 -46.58
C GLY A 16 14.22 12.41 -45.69
N ARG A 17 12.89 12.56 -45.66
CA ARG A 17 11.85 11.99 -44.77
C ARG A 17 11.61 12.94 -43.59
N GLY A 18 10.60 13.81 -43.57
CA GLY A 18 9.22 13.62 -44.02
C GLY A 18 8.37 13.19 -42.83
N GLN A 19 7.28 13.94 -42.59
CA GLN A 19 6.25 13.80 -41.54
C GLN A 19 6.66 14.42 -40.20
N GLY A 20 5.96 15.36 -39.59
CA GLY A 20 4.60 15.86 -39.78
C GLY A 20 4.01 16.14 -38.40
N ARG A 21 3.43 17.33 -38.23
CA ARG A 21 2.42 17.73 -37.21
C ARG A 21 2.78 17.61 -35.71
N GLY A 22 2.70 18.73 -35.00
CA GLY A 22 2.18 18.70 -33.62
C GLY A 22 2.77 19.71 -32.62
N TYR A 23 2.13 20.88 -32.56
CA TYR A 23 1.84 21.76 -31.41
C TYR A 23 2.51 21.55 -30.02
N GLY A 24 2.98 22.68 -29.44
CA GLY A 24 3.09 22.94 -27.98
C GLY A 24 4.32 22.33 -27.31
N GLY A 25 5.11 22.99 -26.48
CA GLY A 25 4.83 24.07 -25.54
C GLY A 25 5.40 23.64 -24.18
N GLY A 26 6.32 24.42 -23.59
CA GLY A 26 6.88 24.23 -22.24
C GLY A 26 7.99 23.16 -22.18
N GLY A 27 9.22 23.44 -21.74
CA GLY A 27 9.57 24.26 -20.60
C GLY A 27 9.32 23.46 -19.33
N GLY A 28 10.33 22.73 -18.83
CA GLY A 28 10.23 22.04 -17.55
C GLY A 28 11.18 20.85 -17.45
N GLY A 29 12.26 21.05 -16.70
CA GLY A 29 13.28 20.03 -16.47
C GLY A 29 12.77 18.81 -15.71
N GLY A 30 13.51 17.72 -15.89
CA GLY A 30 13.69 16.70 -14.87
C GLY A 30 12.42 16.04 -14.35
N ARG A 31 11.83 15.15 -15.12
CA ARG A 31 11.23 13.93 -14.57
C ARG A 31 11.62 12.79 -15.48
N GLY A 32 12.71 12.13 -15.11
CA GLY A 32 12.94 10.80 -15.62
C GLY A 32 11.66 9.99 -15.45
N PHE A 33 11.45 9.07 -16.38
CA PHE A 33 10.66 7.87 -16.15
C PHE A 33 11.35 7.01 -15.07
N GLY A 34 11.64 7.64 -13.92
CA GLY A 34 12.17 7.01 -12.74
C GLY A 34 11.05 6.15 -12.21
N ARG A 35 11.29 4.83 -12.21
CA ARG A 35 10.58 3.83 -11.42
C ARG A 35 9.07 4.05 -11.39
N CYS A 36 8.36 3.26 -12.20
CA CYS A 36 7.11 2.70 -11.70
C CYS A 36 7.39 2.25 -10.26
N GLY A 37 6.83 2.97 -9.30
CA GLY A 37 7.17 2.87 -7.90
C GLY A 37 6.87 1.47 -7.45
N VAL A 38 7.88 0.61 -7.46
CA VAL A 38 8.02 -0.47 -6.48
C VAL A 38 7.75 0.23 -5.17
N PHE A 39 6.57 0.01 -4.62
CA PHE A 39 6.19 0.44 -3.28
C PHE A 39 7.40 0.13 -2.42
N GLY A 40 8.13 1.17 -2.00
CA GLY A 40 9.16 1.03 -1.00
C GLY A 40 8.43 0.47 0.18
N GLY A 41 8.60 -0.84 0.42
CA GLY A 41 7.89 -1.55 1.46
C GLY A 41 8.10 -0.79 2.74
N ALA A 42 7.07 -0.06 3.18
CA ALA A 42 7.02 0.47 4.51
C ALA A 42 6.91 -0.76 5.40
N SER A 43 8.06 -1.33 5.74
CA SER A 43 8.16 -2.40 6.70
C SER A 43 7.72 -1.78 8.01
N LEU A 44 6.48 -2.07 8.41
CA LEU A 44 5.99 -1.68 9.71
C LEU A 44 6.94 -2.31 10.73
N LYS A 45 7.53 -1.50 11.61
CA LYS A 45 8.44 -1.97 12.67
C LYS A 45 7.62 -2.64 13.77
N VAL A 46 7.07 -3.80 13.45
CA VAL A 46 6.33 -4.66 14.36
C VAL A 46 7.28 -5.72 14.89
N PRO A 47 7.26 -6.07 16.19
CA PRO A 47 8.03 -7.21 16.68
C PRO A 47 7.64 -8.48 15.93
N THR A 48 8.52 -9.47 15.92
CA THR A 48 8.17 -10.82 15.42
C THR A 48 6.98 -11.37 16.21
N PRO A 49 6.04 -12.09 15.57
CA PRO A 49 4.91 -12.71 16.29
C PRO A 49 5.41 -13.57 17.46
N SER A 50 4.73 -13.48 18.61
CA SER A 50 5.07 -14.31 19.76
C SER A 50 4.89 -15.80 19.43
N PRO A 51 5.91 -16.66 19.66
CA PRO A 51 5.76 -18.10 19.44
C PRO A 51 4.65 -18.68 20.32
N GLY A 52 3.65 -19.32 19.71
CA GLY A 52 2.49 -19.87 20.40
C GLY A 52 1.35 -18.87 20.66
N GLY A 53 1.49 -17.61 20.24
CA GLY A 53 0.42 -16.60 20.27
C GLY A 53 -0.36 -16.51 18.97
N VAL A 54 -1.49 -15.81 19.01
CA VAL A 54 -2.29 -15.43 17.85
C VAL A 54 -1.99 -13.98 17.51
N ARG A 55 -1.56 -13.71 16.27
CA ARG A 55 -1.46 -12.35 15.73
C ARG A 55 -2.73 -11.98 14.99
N VAL A 56 -3.38 -10.90 15.43
CA VAL A 56 -4.55 -10.32 14.80
C VAL A 56 -4.14 -9.05 14.07
N VAL A 57 -4.56 -8.91 12.82
CA VAL A 57 -4.45 -7.68 12.06
C VAL A 57 -5.84 -7.13 11.77
N ALA A 58 -6.08 -5.86 12.09
CA ALA A 58 -7.39 -5.24 11.93
C ALA A 58 -7.30 -3.92 11.15
N SER A 59 -8.28 -3.69 10.28
CA SER A 59 -8.46 -2.38 9.62
C SER A 59 -9.26 -1.44 10.54
N VAL A 60 -8.64 -0.35 10.99
CA VAL A 60 -9.23 0.56 11.99
C VAL A 60 -9.22 2.01 11.54
N GLU A 61 -10.14 2.81 12.10
CA GLU A 61 -10.35 4.21 11.72
C GLU A 61 -9.37 5.18 12.42
N GLY A 62 -8.81 4.78 13.57
CA GLY A 62 -7.93 5.63 14.37
C GLY A 62 -6.92 4.84 15.19
N ASP A 63 -5.99 5.57 15.80
CA ASP A 63 -4.95 5.06 16.69
C ASP A 63 -5.39 5.15 18.15
N ALA A 64 -6.28 4.24 18.55
CA ALA A 64 -6.76 4.10 19.93
C ALA A 64 -6.45 2.70 20.49
N GLY A 65 -5.48 1.98 19.91
CA GLY A 65 -5.14 0.61 20.30
C GLY A 65 -6.34 -0.34 20.21
N LEU A 66 -6.67 -1.02 21.32
CA LEU A 66 -7.80 -1.94 21.41
C LEU A 66 -9.17 -1.25 21.37
N GLU A 67 -9.23 0.06 21.65
CA GLU A 67 -10.49 0.82 21.56
C GLU A 67 -10.72 1.40 20.16
N SER A 68 -9.80 1.15 19.22
CA SER A 68 -9.95 1.58 17.83
C SER A 68 -11.17 0.91 17.21
N ALA A 69 -11.99 1.72 16.54
CA ALA A 69 -13.15 1.23 15.81
C ALA A 69 -12.71 0.60 14.48
N VAL A 70 -13.34 -0.51 14.11
CA VAL A 70 -13.19 -1.13 12.78
C VAL A 70 -13.61 -0.11 11.72
N SER A 71 -12.76 0.09 10.72
CA SER A 71 -12.97 1.08 9.66
C SER A 71 -14.16 0.69 8.75
N MET A 72 -14.68 1.66 8.00
CA MET A 72 -15.69 1.44 6.96
C MET A 72 -15.14 0.65 5.77
N VAL A 73 -13.84 0.72 5.52
CA VAL A 73 -13.14 0.07 4.42
C VAL A 73 -11.98 -0.76 4.94
N ALA A 74 -11.72 -1.94 4.35
CA ALA A 74 -10.63 -2.80 4.80
C ALA A 74 -9.27 -2.34 4.24
N ALA A 75 -9.04 -2.60 2.95
CA ALA A 75 -7.74 -2.37 2.34
C ALA A 75 -7.32 -0.89 2.29
N ARG A 76 -8.30 0.01 2.27
CA ARG A 76 -8.10 1.46 2.24
C ARG A 76 -8.34 2.13 3.59
N SER A 77 -8.38 1.36 4.68
CA SER A 77 -8.49 1.97 6.01
C SER A 77 -7.34 2.95 6.24
N PRO A 78 -7.54 4.02 7.01
CA PRO A 78 -6.46 4.93 7.35
C PRO A 78 -5.37 4.25 8.19
N PHE A 79 -5.75 3.30 9.05
CA PHE A 79 -4.82 2.60 9.94
C PHE A 79 -4.98 1.08 9.92
N ILE A 80 -3.91 0.41 10.34
CA ILE A 80 -3.83 -1.02 10.61
C ILE A 80 -3.45 -1.22 12.08
N ALA A 81 -4.27 -1.93 12.83
CA ALA A 81 -3.93 -2.41 14.15
C ALA A 81 -3.32 -3.81 14.07
N VAL A 82 -2.24 -4.04 14.81
CA VAL A 82 -1.61 -5.34 15.01
C VAL A 82 -1.65 -5.66 16.49
N VAL A 83 -2.22 -6.81 16.82
CA VAL A 83 -2.38 -7.26 18.20
C VAL A 83 -1.81 -8.67 18.32
N ASP A 84 -0.85 -8.86 19.21
CA ASP A 84 -0.40 -10.20 19.60
C ASP A 84 -1.06 -10.60 20.89
N ILE A 85 -1.59 -11.81 20.90
CA ILE A 85 -2.33 -12.36 22.02
C ILE A 85 -1.72 -13.70 22.41
N VAL A 86 -1.36 -13.83 23.68
CA VAL A 86 -0.90 -15.08 24.29
C VAL A 86 -1.77 -15.34 25.52
N ASP A 87 -2.27 -16.56 25.69
CA ASP A 87 -3.12 -16.95 26.83
C ASP A 87 -4.30 -15.98 27.10
N ARG A 88 -4.96 -15.57 26.01
CA ARG A 88 -6.07 -14.60 26.01
C ARG A 88 -5.73 -13.19 26.52
N ARG A 89 -4.45 -12.84 26.57
CA ARG A 89 -3.97 -11.53 27.00
C ARG A 89 -3.20 -10.85 25.88
N PRO A 90 -3.43 -9.54 25.65
CA PRO A 90 -2.66 -8.80 24.66
C PRO A 90 -1.25 -8.61 25.19
N VAL A 91 -0.26 -9.19 24.51
CA VAL A 91 1.16 -9.01 24.82
C VAL A 91 1.79 -7.91 23.96
N TYR A 92 1.12 -7.56 22.85
CA TYR A 92 1.49 -6.43 22.01
C TYR A 92 0.23 -5.80 21.38
N VAL A 93 0.20 -4.48 21.32
CA VAL A 93 -0.81 -3.70 20.59
C VAL A 93 -0.08 -2.55 19.92
N GLY A 94 -0.15 -2.48 18.59
CA GLY A 94 0.39 -1.37 17.82
C GLY A 94 -0.57 -0.98 16.72
N VAL A 95 -0.77 0.33 16.51
CA VAL A 95 -1.56 0.85 15.39
C VAL A 95 -0.65 1.68 14.52
N PHE A 96 -0.77 1.51 13.21
CA PHE A 96 0.12 2.09 12.23
C PHE A 96 -0.68 2.71 11.08
N PRO A 97 -0.21 3.81 10.48
CA PRO A 97 -0.75 4.27 9.20
C PRO A 97 -0.71 3.15 8.17
N ASN A 98 -1.80 2.99 7.42
CA ASN A 98 -1.91 1.91 6.45
C ASN A 98 -1.16 2.25 5.15
N PRO A 99 -0.05 1.57 4.82
CA PRO A 99 0.68 1.83 3.58
C PRO A 99 -0.11 1.41 2.32
N ALA A 100 -1.13 0.55 2.47
CA ALA A 100 -2.00 0.10 1.37
C ALA A 100 -3.15 1.07 1.06
N ALA A 101 -3.31 2.16 1.83
CA ALA A 101 -4.43 3.08 1.67
C ALA A 101 -4.41 3.86 0.34
N GLY A 102 -3.22 4.11 -0.21
CA GLY A 102 -3.02 4.87 -1.45
C GLY A 102 -3.01 4.01 -2.72
N GLY A 103 -3.62 4.53 -3.79
CA GLY A 103 -3.44 4.03 -5.16
C GLY A 103 -4.36 2.88 -5.59
N GLY A 104 -4.05 2.33 -6.77
CA GLY A 104 -4.70 1.15 -7.33
C GLY A 104 -4.16 -0.14 -6.73
N GLY A 105 -4.99 -1.19 -6.63
CA GLY A 105 -4.55 -2.50 -6.13
C GLY A 105 -4.47 -2.64 -4.61
N ALA A 106 -5.10 -1.73 -3.85
CA ALA A 106 -5.10 -1.72 -2.39
C ALA A 106 -5.40 -3.09 -1.76
N GLY A 107 -6.35 -3.87 -2.32
CA GLY A 107 -6.68 -5.20 -1.79
C GLY A 107 -5.52 -6.20 -1.83
N ARG A 108 -4.74 -6.22 -2.92
CA ARG A 108 -3.58 -7.10 -3.06
C ARG A 108 -2.45 -6.66 -2.13
N ILE A 109 -2.19 -5.36 -2.08
CA ILE A 109 -1.16 -4.76 -1.22
C ILE A 109 -1.49 -4.98 0.26
N PHE A 110 -2.75 -4.81 0.64
CA PHE A 110 -3.24 -5.09 1.99
C PHE A 110 -3.07 -6.57 2.34
N ALA A 111 -3.44 -7.48 1.44
CA ALA A 111 -3.26 -8.91 1.68
C ALA A 111 -1.77 -9.28 1.86
N GLU A 112 -0.90 -8.73 1.02
CA GLU A 112 0.55 -8.89 1.12
C GLU A 112 1.10 -8.34 2.45
N LEU A 113 0.63 -7.16 2.87
CA LEU A 113 0.98 -6.58 4.17
C LEU A 113 0.58 -7.50 5.33
N VAL A 114 -0.67 -7.96 5.36
CA VAL A 114 -1.21 -8.87 6.39
C VAL A 114 -0.37 -10.15 6.48
N LEU A 115 -0.04 -10.76 5.34
CA LEU A 115 0.80 -11.95 5.27
C LEU A 115 2.22 -11.67 5.79
N SER A 116 2.81 -10.55 5.39
CA SER A 116 4.16 -10.15 5.84
C SER A 116 4.25 -9.91 7.35
N LEU A 117 3.14 -9.46 7.96
CA LEU A 117 3.04 -9.26 9.41
C LEU A 117 2.94 -10.59 10.17
N GLY A 118 2.72 -11.71 9.49
CA GLY A 118 2.54 -13.02 10.12
C GLY A 118 1.21 -13.13 10.88
N ALA A 119 0.17 -12.48 10.38
CA ALA A 119 -1.17 -12.59 10.97
C ALA A 119 -1.67 -14.04 10.94
N SER A 120 -2.56 -14.38 11.87
CA SER A 120 -3.37 -15.61 11.83
C SER A 120 -4.85 -15.31 11.72
N VAL A 121 -5.27 -14.14 12.24
CA VAL A 121 -6.64 -13.65 12.18
C VAL A 121 -6.64 -12.25 11.57
N VAL A 122 -7.61 -11.98 10.71
CA VAL A 122 -7.78 -10.70 10.03
C VAL A 122 -9.18 -10.16 10.31
N VAL A 123 -9.28 -9.00 10.94
CA VAL A 123 -10.57 -8.36 11.29
C VAL A 123 -10.83 -7.17 10.37
N VAL A 124 -11.89 -7.26 9.58
CA VAL A 124 -12.16 -6.31 8.49
C VAL A 124 -13.66 -6.14 8.27
N PRO A 125 -14.14 -5.01 7.72
CA PRO A 125 -15.56 -4.86 7.38
C PRO A 125 -16.00 -5.70 6.19
N GLN A 126 -15.15 -5.79 5.18
CA GLN A 126 -15.42 -6.45 3.91
C GLN A 126 -14.11 -6.63 3.14
N LEU A 127 -14.01 -7.68 2.32
CA LEU A 127 -12.88 -7.88 1.40
C LEU A 127 -13.39 -8.23 0.00
N GLY A 128 -12.69 -7.71 -1.00
CA GLY A 128 -12.93 -8.13 -2.39
C GLY A 128 -12.32 -9.50 -2.67
N THR A 129 -12.78 -10.15 -3.76
CA THR A 129 -12.40 -11.51 -4.16
C THR A 129 -10.90 -11.75 -4.19
N ASN A 130 -10.13 -10.80 -4.74
CA ASN A 130 -8.68 -10.94 -4.85
C ASN A 130 -7.98 -11.03 -3.49
N ALA A 131 -8.42 -10.22 -2.52
CA ALA A 131 -7.84 -10.24 -1.17
C ALA A 131 -8.25 -11.51 -0.42
N LEU A 132 -9.51 -11.94 -0.55
CA LEU A 132 -9.99 -13.19 0.05
C LEU A 132 -9.22 -14.41 -0.43
N SER A 133 -8.96 -14.53 -1.74
CA SER A 133 -8.20 -15.66 -2.29
C SER A 133 -6.79 -15.75 -1.71
N MET A 134 -6.11 -14.61 -1.54
CA MET A 134 -4.76 -14.55 -0.96
C MET A 134 -4.75 -14.84 0.55
N LEU A 135 -5.81 -14.44 1.25
CA LEU A 135 -5.95 -14.62 2.70
C LEU A 135 -6.69 -15.91 3.08
N SER A 136 -6.88 -16.83 2.13
CA SER A 136 -7.65 -18.07 2.32
C SER A 136 -7.08 -19.03 3.37
N GLY A 137 -5.77 -18.94 3.65
CA GLY A 137 -5.10 -19.70 4.71
C GLY A 137 -5.22 -19.07 6.11
N LEU A 138 -5.88 -17.92 6.24
CA LEU A 138 -6.04 -17.18 7.48
C LEU A 138 -7.50 -17.20 7.93
N ARG A 139 -7.72 -16.95 9.22
CA ARG A 139 -9.07 -16.73 9.74
C ARG A 139 -9.50 -15.28 9.45
N VAL A 140 -10.33 -15.09 8.44
CA VAL A 140 -10.91 -13.78 8.11
C VAL A 140 -12.23 -13.59 8.84
N GLU A 141 -12.31 -12.55 9.66
CA GLU A 141 -13.49 -12.17 10.42
C GLU A 141 -14.09 -10.88 9.87
N MET A 142 -15.29 -11.00 9.30
CA MET A 142 -16.05 -9.87 8.80
C MET A 142 -16.86 -9.25 9.93
N VAL A 143 -16.60 -7.98 10.23
CA VAL A 143 -17.19 -7.28 11.38
C VAL A 143 -17.82 -5.97 10.93
N PRO A 144 -19.02 -5.62 11.41
CA PRO A 144 -19.62 -4.32 11.10
C PRO A 144 -18.68 -3.14 11.40
N PRO A 145 -18.60 -2.13 10.52
CA PRO A 145 -17.85 -0.91 10.81
C PRO A 145 -18.29 -0.24 12.12
N GLY A 146 -17.39 0.48 12.77
CA GLY A 146 -17.66 1.16 14.04
C GLY A 146 -17.60 0.26 15.27
N THR A 147 -17.53 -1.08 15.10
CA THR A 147 -17.34 -2.02 16.21
C THR A 147 -15.95 -1.83 16.82
N ARG A 148 -15.84 -1.83 18.15
CA ARG A 148 -14.55 -1.70 18.84
C ARG A 148 -13.72 -2.98 18.71
N LEU A 149 -12.40 -2.84 18.54
CA LEU A 149 -11.50 -3.98 18.39
C LEU A 149 -11.50 -4.90 19.63
N SER A 150 -11.53 -4.33 20.84
CA SER A 150 -11.63 -5.08 22.11
C SER A 150 -12.87 -5.98 22.16
N ASP A 151 -14.04 -5.45 21.78
CA ASP A 151 -15.29 -6.20 21.74
C ASP A 151 -15.25 -7.35 20.72
N VAL A 152 -14.65 -7.12 19.55
CA VAL A 152 -14.44 -8.17 18.55
C VAL A 152 -13.56 -9.29 19.11
N LEU A 153 -12.42 -8.95 19.69
CA LEU A 153 -11.47 -9.93 20.20
C LEU A 153 -12.07 -10.77 21.34
N ARG A 154 -12.89 -10.15 22.21
CA ARG A 154 -13.66 -10.86 23.24
C ARG A 154 -14.68 -11.81 22.65
N ARG A 155 -15.45 -11.35 21.64
CA ARG A 155 -16.44 -12.19 20.94
C ARG A 155 -15.79 -13.40 20.27
N LEU A 156 -14.57 -13.24 19.75
CA LEU A 156 -13.80 -14.33 19.14
C LEU A 156 -13.16 -15.28 20.18
N GLY A 157 -13.27 -14.99 21.48
CA GLY A 157 -12.65 -15.75 22.55
C GLY A 157 -11.12 -15.60 22.62
N LEU A 158 -10.58 -14.60 21.91
CA LEU A 158 -9.16 -14.28 21.87
C LEU A 158 -8.77 -13.37 23.03
N LEU A 159 -9.68 -12.54 23.54
CA LEU A 159 -9.45 -11.68 24.70
C LEU A 159 -10.30 -12.18 25.87
N GLY A 160 -9.68 -12.23 27.07
CA GLY A 160 -10.35 -12.53 28.33
C GLY A 160 -11.08 -11.36 28.98
#